data_AF-A0A953R5U1-F1
#
_entry.id   AF-A0A953R5U1-F1
#
_cell.length_a   1.000
_cell.length_b   1.000
_cell.length_c   1.000
_cell.angle_alpha   90.00
_cell.angle_beta   90.00
_cell.angle_gamma   90.00
#
_symmetry.space_group_name_H-M   'P 1'
#
loop_
_entity.id
_entity.type
_entity.pdbx_description
1 polymer ?
#
loop_
_entity_poly.entity_id
_entity_poly.type
_entity_poly.pdbx_seq_one_letter_code
_entity_poly.pdbx_strand_id
1 'polypeptide(L)'
;MKLTLDHTQRLNLHALLGAQRADVGSIRAIWAVQDKIALDAEEEKTLAVTREITNGLERVVWNPAVSVAAREFELVDAEVARLKAALATWDSYAAGADRRWLEPLLDVLFSSGSAER
;
A
#
# COMPACT_ATOMS: atom_id res chain seq x y z
N MET A 1 -6.99 -7.59 -12.18
CA MET A 1 -5.92 -8.33 -11.49
C MET A 1 -6.31 -8.55 -10.04
N LYS A 2 -6.13 -9.77 -9.51
CA LYS A 2 -6.32 -10.05 -8.08
C LYS A 2 -5.00 -9.84 -7.34
N LEU A 3 -5.03 -9.09 -6.24
CA LEU A 3 -3.88 -8.81 -5.40
C LEU A 3 -4.21 -9.15 -3.96
N THR A 4 -3.50 -10.12 -3.39
CA THR A 4 -3.63 -10.48 -1.98
C THR A 4 -2.69 -9.61 -1.17
N LEU A 5 -3.24 -8.86 -0.21
CA LEU A 5 -2.48 -7.94 0.63
C LEU A 5 -2.66 -8.25 2.11
N ASP A 6 -1.56 -8.34 2.84
CA ASP A 6 -1.59 -8.27 4.31
C ASP A 6 -1.76 -6.82 4.80
N HIS A 7 -1.97 -6.66 6.10
CA HIS A 7 -2.17 -5.34 6.71
C HIS A 7 -0.94 -4.42 6.59
N THR A 8 0.28 -4.97 6.63
CA THR A 8 1.50 -4.19 6.49
C THR A 8 1.62 -3.65 5.07
N GLN A 9 1.31 -4.46 4.07
CA GLN A 9 1.27 -4.04 2.66
C GLN A 9 0.19 -2.98 2.43
N ARG A 10 -1.02 -3.17 2.98
CA ARG A 10 -2.12 -2.19 2.87
C ARG A 10 -1.76 -0.85 3.47
N LEU A 11 -1.23 -0.83 4.69
CA LEU A 11 -0.82 0.40 5.38
C LEU A 11 0.30 1.14 4.62
N ASN A 12 1.32 0.42 4.17
CA ASN A 12 2.43 1.02 3.43
C ASN A 12 2.02 1.53 2.04
N LEU A 13 1.20 0.77 1.30
CA LEU A 13 0.66 1.22 0.01
C LEU A 13 -0.25 2.43 0.20
N HIS A 14 -1.10 2.44 1.22
CA HIS A 14 -1.95 3.59 1.52
C HIS A 14 -1.12 4.84 1.81
N ALA A 15 -0.06 4.73 2.62
CA ALA A 15 0.85 5.85 2.88
C ALA A 15 1.59 6.33 1.61
N LEU A 16 2.12 5.39 0.81
CA LEU A 16 2.84 5.69 -0.43
C LEU A 16 1.96 6.40 -1.46
N LEU A 17 0.71 5.96 -1.60
CA LEU A 17 -0.29 6.58 -2.46
C LEU A 17 -0.62 8.00 -2.00
N GLY A 18 -0.79 8.21 -0.69
CA GLY A 18 -1.07 9.53 -0.11
C GLY A 18 0.07 10.54 -0.26
N ALA A 19 1.30 10.07 -0.45
CA ALA A 19 2.48 10.91 -0.67
C ALA A 19 2.67 11.35 -2.12
N GLN A 20 1.91 10.81 -3.08
CA GLN A 20 2.05 11.13 -4.50
C GLN A 20 1.63 12.57 -4.78
N ARG A 21 2.44 13.28 -5.56
CA ARG A 21 2.11 14.62 -6.08
C ARG A 21 1.52 14.49 -7.48
N ALA A 22 0.27 14.91 -7.68
CA ALA A 22 -0.42 14.80 -8.95
C ALA A 22 -1.49 15.89 -9.13
N ASP A 23 -2.10 15.97 -10.31
CA ASP A 23 -3.27 16.83 -10.56
C ASP A 23 -4.51 16.32 -9.80
N VAL A 24 -5.55 17.15 -9.71
CA VAL A 24 -6.78 16.84 -8.95
C VAL A 24 -7.48 15.57 -9.45
N GLY A 25 -7.47 15.32 -10.76
CA GLY A 25 -8.07 14.10 -11.33
C GLY A 25 -7.32 12.85 -10.90
N SER A 26 -5.98 12.91 -10.94
CA SER A 26 -5.12 11.84 -10.46
C SER A 26 -5.23 11.60 -8.96
N ILE A 27 -5.33 12.66 -8.14
CA ILE A 27 -5.54 12.54 -6.69
C ILE A 27 -6.84 11.79 -6.37
N ARG A 28 -7.95 12.12 -7.05
CA ARG A 28 -9.22 11.40 -6.83
C ARG A 28 -9.13 9.93 -7.18
N ALA A 29 -8.39 9.61 -8.24
CA ALA A 29 -8.17 8.22 -8.63
C ALA A 29 -7.22 7.48 -7.67
N ILE A 30 -6.28 8.18 -7.04
CA ILE A 30 -5.43 7.65 -5.96
C ILE A 30 -6.28 7.37 -4.72
N TRP A 31 -7.17 8.29 -4.33
CA TRP A 31 -8.10 8.08 -3.22
C TRP A 31 -8.96 6.85 -3.41
N ALA A 32 -9.49 6.62 -4.62
CA ALA A 32 -10.26 5.40 -4.90
C ALA A 32 -9.47 4.10 -4.64
N VAL A 33 -8.16 4.09 -4.93
CA VAL A 33 -7.30 2.94 -4.61
C VAL A 33 -7.06 2.84 -3.12
N GLN A 34 -6.79 3.96 -2.44
CA GLN A 34 -6.61 4.01 -0.98
C GLN A 34 -7.83 3.50 -0.24
N ASP A 35 -9.03 3.99 -0.58
CA ASP A 35 -10.30 3.58 0.02
C ASP A 35 -10.55 2.08 -0.19
N LYS A 36 -10.21 1.55 -1.36
CA LYS A 36 -10.38 0.12 -1.67
C LYS A 36 -9.50 -0.77 -0.79
N ILE A 37 -8.28 -0.36 -0.47
CA ILE A 37 -7.31 -1.16 0.30
C ILE A 37 -7.23 -0.77 1.79
N ALA A 38 -7.92 0.28 2.21
CA ALA A 38 -7.92 0.79 3.59
C ALA A 38 -8.35 -0.29 4.59
N LEU A 39 -7.80 -0.23 5.80
CA LEU A 39 -8.24 -1.06 6.90
C LEU A 39 -9.66 -0.65 7.31
N ASP A 40 -10.51 -1.61 7.65
CA ASP A 40 -11.78 -1.31 8.31
C ASP A 40 -11.60 -1.04 9.81
N ALA A 41 -12.65 -0.54 10.46
CA ALA A 41 -12.59 -0.12 11.86
C ALA A 41 -12.23 -1.27 12.83
N GLU A 42 -12.63 -2.51 12.51
CA GLU A 42 -12.31 -3.66 13.36
C GLU A 42 -10.86 -4.12 13.12
N GLU A 43 -10.37 -4.06 11.88
CA GLU A 43 -8.95 -4.28 11.55
C GLU A 43 -8.05 -3.24 12.24
N GLU A 44 -8.40 -1.95 12.16
CA GLU A 44 -7.66 -0.87 12.84
C GLU A 44 -7.62 -1.06 14.35
N LYS A 45 -8.76 -1.39 14.95
CA LYS A 45 -8.86 -1.67 16.39
C LYS A 45 -8.05 -2.90 16.80
N THR A 46 -8.09 -3.97 16.01
CA THR A 46 -7.36 -5.21 16.28
C THR A 46 -5.85 -4.98 16.24
N LEU A 47 -5.39 -4.21 15.26
CA LEU A 47 -3.97 -3.87 15.10
C LEU A 47 -3.50 -2.75 16.04
N ALA A 48 -4.42 -2.15 16.82
CA ALA A 48 -4.18 -0.98 17.65
C ALA A 48 -3.49 0.15 16.86
N VAL A 49 -4.04 0.47 15.68
CA VAL A 49 -3.49 1.51 14.80
C VAL A 49 -3.67 2.88 15.47
N THR A 50 -2.58 3.63 15.58
CA THR A 50 -2.58 5.01 16.08
C THR A 50 -1.82 5.94 15.13
N ARG A 51 -2.14 7.23 15.21
CA ARG A 51 -1.44 8.31 14.51
C ARG A 51 -0.59 9.05 15.52
N GLU A 52 0.71 9.08 15.30
CA GLU A 52 1.68 9.75 16.16
C GLU A 52 2.39 10.87 15.40
N ILE A 53 2.69 11.97 16.08
CA ILE A 53 3.48 13.06 15.51
C ILE A 53 4.91 12.93 16.03
N THR A 54 5.84 12.58 15.14
CA THR A 54 7.28 12.52 15.45
C THR A 54 8.01 13.56 14.62
N ASN A 55 8.72 14.49 15.27
CA ASN A 55 9.44 15.59 14.60
C ASN A 55 8.55 16.43 13.66
N GLY A 56 7.28 16.67 14.04
CA GLY A 56 6.32 17.42 13.23
C GLY A 56 5.75 16.66 12.03
N LEU A 57 6.10 15.37 11.87
CA LEU A 57 5.56 14.50 10.83
C LEU A 57 4.58 13.51 11.46
N GLU A 58 3.39 13.41 10.89
CA GLU A 58 2.43 12.37 11.22
C GLU A 58 2.93 11.01 10.72
N ARG A 59 2.83 9.99 11.58
CA ARG A 59 3.18 8.60 11.29
C ARG A 59 2.05 7.71 11.77
N VAL A 60 1.70 6.73 10.94
CA VAL A 60 0.81 5.64 11.34
C VAL A 60 1.68 4.55 11.99
N VAL A 61 1.34 4.18 13.21
CA VAL A 61 2.00 3.09 13.95
C VAL A 61 0.96 2.06 14.39
N TRP A 62 1.39 0.83 14.59
CA TRP A 62 0.53 -0.28 15.02
C TRP A 62 1.33 -1.27 15.86
N ASN A 63 0.64 -2.19 16.55
CA ASN A 63 1.29 -3.19 17.40
C ASN A 63 1.93 -4.30 16.54
N PRO A 64 3.26 -4.46 16.50
CA PRO A 64 3.92 -5.46 15.67
C PRO A 64 3.72 -6.91 16.14
N ALA A 65 3.19 -7.12 17.35
CA ALA A 65 2.89 -8.44 17.87
C ALA A 65 1.52 -8.98 17.41
N VAL A 66 0.71 -8.16 16.74
CA VAL A 66 -0.63 -8.51 16.27
C VAL A 66 -0.65 -8.49 14.74
N SER A 67 -1.41 -9.40 14.16
CA SER A 67 -1.63 -9.46 12.71
C SER A 67 -3.10 -9.78 12.42
N VAL A 68 -3.55 -9.35 11.25
CA VAL A 68 -4.85 -9.73 10.68
C VAL A 68 -4.63 -10.50 9.39
N ALA A 69 -5.62 -11.30 9.00
CA ALA A 69 -5.56 -12.11 7.79
C ALA A 69 -5.42 -11.24 6.53
N ALA A 70 -4.62 -11.72 5.58
CA ALA A 70 -4.51 -11.08 4.27
C ALA A 70 -5.86 -11.17 3.53
N ARG A 71 -6.14 -10.16 2.71
CA ARG A 71 -7.38 -10.04 1.93
C ARG A 71 -7.07 -9.94 0.44
N GLU A 72 -7.90 -10.54 -0.38
CA GLU A 72 -7.83 -10.43 -1.84
C GLU A 72 -8.58 -9.18 -2.29
N PHE A 73 -7.94 -8.38 -3.15
CA PHE A 73 -8.52 -7.19 -3.76
C PHE A 73 -8.54 -7.35 -5.27
N GLU A 74 -9.70 -7.07 -5.88
CA GLU A 74 -9.82 -7.01 -7.32
C GLU A 74 -9.53 -5.59 -7.82
N LEU A 75 -8.43 -5.48 -8.58
CA LEU A 75 -7.93 -4.23 -9.12
C LEU A 75 -8.13 -4.18 -10.63
N VAL A 76 -8.64 -3.07 -11.14
CA VAL A 76 -8.68 -2.80 -12.58
C VAL A 76 -7.33 -2.33 -13.09
N ASP A 77 -7.07 -2.43 -14.40
CA ASP A 77 -5.76 -2.09 -14.98
C ASP A 77 -5.29 -0.68 -14.65
N ALA A 78 -6.23 0.26 -14.57
CA ALA A 78 -5.95 1.64 -14.20
C ALA A 78 -5.47 1.78 -12.73
N GLU A 79 -5.96 0.94 -11.82
CA GLU A 79 -5.53 0.92 -10.41
C GLU A 79 -4.17 0.23 -10.29
N VAL A 80 -3.97 -0.87 -11.02
CA VAL A 80 -2.66 -1.57 -11.10
C VAL A 80 -1.58 -0.64 -11.64
N ALA A 81 -1.86 0.09 -12.72
CA ALA A 81 -0.93 1.05 -13.31
C ALA A 81 -0.54 2.16 -12.31
N ARG A 82 -1.48 2.60 -11.48
CA ARG A 82 -1.22 3.61 -10.43
C ARG A 82 -0.33 3.06 -9.32
N LEU A 83 -0.60 1.85 -8.83
CA LEU A 83 0.27 1.20 -7.85
C LEU A 83 1.70 1.04 -8.38
N LYS A 84 1.83 0.57 -9.63
CA LYS A 84 3.14 0.46 -10.30
C LYS A 84 3.85 1.80 -10.41
N ALA A 85 3.12 2.84 -10.84
CA ALA A 85 3.68 4.19 -10.94
C ALA A 85 4.14 4.72 -9.58
N ALA A 86 3.31 4.60 -8.54
CA ALA A 86 3.63 5.05 -7.19
C ALA A 86 4.86 4.32 -6.60
N LEU A 87 5.00 3.02 -6.88
CA LEU A 87 6.16 2.22 -6.49
C LEU A 87 7.42 2.60 -7.27
N ALA A 88 7.28 2.93 -8.56
CA ALA A 88 8.41 3.32 -9.43
C ALA A 88 8.92 4.74 -9.17
N THR A 89 8.05 5.66 -8.76
CA THR A 89 8.39 7.07 -8.44
C THR A 89 8.77 7.29 -6.98
N TRP A 90 8.86 6.21 -6.19
CA TRP A 90 9.38 6.28 -4.83
C TRP A 90 10.90 6.56 -4.89
N ASP A 91 11.23 7.86 -5.00
CA ASP A 91 12.42 8.48 -5.61
C ASP A 91 13.80 8.13 -5.03
N SER A 92 13.87 7.26 -4.05
CA SER A 92 15.09 6.63 -3.54
C SER A 92 14.65 5.80 -2.34
N TYR A 93 15.00 4.53 -2.36
CA TYR A 93 14.69 3.57 -1.31
C TYR A 93 15.24 4.05 0.04
N ALA A 94 14.45 4.80 0.80
CA ALA A 94 14.88 5.41 2.05
C ALA A 94 13.71 5.63 3.02
N ALA A 95 13.03 4.55 3.45
CA ALA A 95 12.29 4.51 4.72
C ALA A 95 11.87 3.07 5.05
N GLY A 96 12.57 2.44 6.00
CA GLY A 96 12.21 1.14 6.59
C GLY A 96 13.31 0.08 6.44
N ALA A 97 13.83 -0.42 7.56
CA ALA A 97 14.75 -1.58 7.56
C ALA A 97 14.04 -2.87 7.10
N ASP A 98 12.71 -2.90 7.16
CA ASP A 98 11.92 -4.06 6.78
C ASP A 98 11.38 -3.94 5.35
N ARG A 99 12.05 -4.63 4.42
CA ARG A 99 11.66 -4.71 3.00
C ARG A 99 10.69 -5.84 2.70
N ARG A 100 10.37 -6.68 3.70
CA ARG A 100 9.64 -7.94 3.49
C ARG A 100 8.23 -7.72 2.94
N TRP A 101 7.64 -6.56 3.23
CA TRP A 101 6.33 -6.19 2.69
C TRP A 101 6.37 -5.90 1.18
N LEU A 102 7.49 -5.39 0.67
CA LEU A 102 7.63 -4.88 -0.70
C LEU A 102 7.95 -5.97 -1.71
N GLU A 103 8.85 -6.90 -1.37
CA GLU A 103 9.33 -7.95 -2.29
C GLU A 103 8.18 -8.75 -2.93
N PRO A 104 7.17 -9.25 -2.18
CA PRO A 104 6.03 -9.94 -2.78
C PRO A 104 5.20 -9.06 -3.72
N LEU A 105 5.11 -7.75 -3.45
CA LEU A 105 4.37 -6.82 -4.30
C LEU A 105 5.12 -6.56 -5.60
N LEU A 106 6.44 -6.45 -5.55
CA LEU A 106 7.26 -6.26 -6.74
C LEU A 106 7.16 -7.48 -7.66
N ASP A 107 7.24 -8.68 -7.09
CA ASP A 107 7.07 -9.92 -7.86
C ASP A 107 5.68 -9.98 -8.51
N VAL A 108 4.62 -9.78 -7.74
CA VAL A 108 3.26 -9.91 -8.27
C VAL A 108 2.93 -8.81 -9.30
N LEU A 109 3.35 -7.56 -9.05
CA LEU A 109 3.03 -6.44 -9.93
C LEU A 109 3.94 -6.41 -11.17
N PHE A 110 5.23 -6.71 -11.05
CA PHE A 110 6.20 -6.51 -12.12
C PHE A 110 6.67 -7.79 -12.80
N SER A 111 6.38 -8.99 -12.26
CA SER A 111 6.78 -10.27 -12.88
C SER A 111 5.83 -10.75 -14.00
N SER A 112 5.16 -9.82 -14.69
CA SER A 112 4.34 -10.14 -15.87
C SER A 112 5.23 -10.38 -17.10
N GLY A 113 5.87 -11.56 -17.16
CA GLY A 113 6.75 -11.93 -18.27
C GLY A 113 7.15 -13.40 -18.34
N SER A 114 6.29 -14.37 -18.00
CA SER A 114 6.36 -15.77 -18.50
C SER A 114 5.12 -16.56 -18.10
N ALA A 115 4.02 -16.34 -18.83
CA ALA A 115 2.90 -17.28 -18.89
C ALA A 115 2.28 -17.23 -20.29
N GLU A 116 3.14 -17.38 -21.32
CA GLU A 116 2.77 -17.75 -22.69
C GLU A 116 4.06 -18.08 -23.46
N ARG A 117 4.47 -19.35 -23.41
CA ARG A 117 5.25 -20.04 -24.46
C ARG A 117 4.87 -21.51 -24.45
#